data_AF-A0AA88I6Q2-F1
#
_entry.id   AF-A0AA88I6Q2-F1
#
_cell.length_a   1.000
_cell.length_b   1.000
_cell.length_c   1.000
_cell.angle_alpha   90.00
_cell.angle_beta   90.00
_cell.angle_gamma   90.00
#
_symmetry.space_group_name_H-M   'P 1'
#
loop_
_entity.id
_entity.type
_entity.pdbx_description
1 polymer ?
#
loop_
_entity_poly.entity_id
_entity_poly.type
_entity_poly.pdbx_seq_one_letter_code
_entity_poly.pdbx_strand_id
1 'polypeptide(L)' 'MSQLSKTKQVRQEMCRYHLDILALSKVRWTGSREKQIDNHSTILYSSTKSRHEQGVPLIMTRETSRSLLK' A
#
# COMPACT_ATOMS: atom_id res chain seq x y z
N MET A 1 4.44 2.72 -18.09
CA MET A 1 4.83 2.44 -16.68
C MET A 1 3.72 1.67 -15.99
N SER A 2 4.01 0.52 -15.37
CA SER A 2 3.01 -0.27 -14.64
C SER A 2 2.74 0.29 -13.24
N GLN A 3 1.59 0.02 -12.65
CA GLN A 3 1.28 0.44 -11.27
C GLN A 3 2.34 -0.07 -10.27
N LEU A 4 2.89 -1.27 -10.52
CA LEU A 4 3.94 -1.88 -9.71
C LEU A 4 5.25 -1.07 -9.70
N SER A 5 5.63 -0.44 -10.82
CA SER A 5 6.85 0.38 -10.87
C SER A 5 6.70 1.65 -10.03
N LYS A 6 5.51 2.26 -10.02
CA LYS A 6 5.21 3.44 -9.19
C LYS A 6 5.20 3.10 -7.70
N THR A 7 4.61 1.97 -7.32
CA THR A 7 4.62 1.49 -5.93
C THR A 7 6.03 1.27 -5.40
N LYS A 8 6.95 0.74 -6.21
CA LYS A 8 8.36 0.56 -5.82
C LYS A 8 9.06 1.89 -5.54
N GLN A 9 8.80 2.93 -6.34
CA GLN A 9 9.35 4.27 -6.11
C GLN A 9 8.82 4.88 -4.80
N VAL A 10 7.51 4.78 -4.57
CA VAL A 10 6.87 5.24 -3.33
C VAL A 10 7.45 4.53 -2.10
N ARG A 11 7.72 3.22 -2.19
CA ARG A 11 8.38 2.46 -1.12
C ARG A 11 9.80 2.95 -0.85
N GLN A 12 10.57 3.31 -1.88
CA GLN A 12 11.91 3.87 -1.68
C GLN A 12 11.86 5.18 -0.89
N GLU A 13 10.88 6.05 -1.18
CA GLU A 13 10.67 7.26 -0.39
C GLU A 13 10.23 6.95 1.05
N MET A 14 9.35 5.97 1.24
CA MET A 14 8.97 5.49 2.58
C MET A 14 10.20 5.08 3.41
N CYS A 15 11.15 4.35 2.81
CA CYS A 15 12.42 4.01 3.46
C CYS A 15 13.29 5.25 3.73
N ARG A 16 13.40 6.17 2.76
CA ARG A 16 14.20 7.40 2.88
C ARG A 16 13.72 8.29 4.03
N TYR A 17 12.41 8.37 4.22
CA TYR A 17 11.80 9.15 5.30
C TYR A 17 11.62 8.36 6.60
N HIS A 18 12.05 7.10 6.67
CA HIS A 18 11.87 6.21 7.82
C HIS A 18 10.39 6.14 8.27
N LEU A 19 9.47 6.04 7.30
CA LEU A 19 8.04 5.94 7.56
C LEU A 19 7.63 4.48 7.76
N ASP A 20 6.82 4.24 8.79
CA ASP A 20 6.26 2.92 9.08
C ASP A 20 4.92 2.65 8.37
N ILE A 21 4.17 3.73 8.08
CA ILE A 21 2.88 3.71 7.39
C ILE A 21 2.84 4.84 6.37
N LEU A 22 2.38 4.55 5.15
CA LEU A 22 2.11 5.54 4.13
C LEU A 22 0.75 5.30 3.48
N ALA A 23 -0.14 6.29 3.58
CA ALA A 23 -1.42 6.29 2.89
C ALA A 23 -1.28 6.89 1.49
N LEU A 24 -1.87 6.23 0.49
CA LEU A 24 -1.90 6.71 -0.88
C LEU A 24 -3.29 7.22 -1.25
N SER A 25 -3.33 8.31 -2.02
CA SER A 25 -4.56 8.82 -2.60
C SER A 25 -4.61 8.58 -4.11
N LYS A 26 -5.82 8.56 -4.68
CA LYS A 26 -6.07 8.47 -6.13
C LYS A 26 -5.47 7.22 -6.80
N VAL A 27 -5.48 6.09 -6.11
CA VAL A 27 -4.98 4.83 -6.63
C VAL A 27 -6.11 4.06 -7.32
N ARG A 28 -5.87 3.55 -8.53
CA ARG A 28 -6.88 2.82 -9.34
C ARG A 28 -6.93 1.33 -9.02
N TRP A 29 -6.67 0.94 -7.77
CA TRP A 29 -6.77 -0.47 -7.34
C TRP A 29 -8.22 -0.81 -7.03
N THR A 30 -8.67 -1.98 -7.49
CA THR A 30 -10.05 -2.45 -7.36
C THR A 30 -10.13 -3.66 -6.44
N GLY A 31 -11.24 -3.77 -5.71
CA GLY A 31 -11.46 -4.81 -4.71
C GLY A 31 -10.74 -4.53 -3.40
N SER A 32 -10.74 -5.52 -2.51
CA SER A 32 -10.07 -5.43 -1.21
C SER A 32 -9.05 -6.54 -1.09
N ARG A 33 -7.81 -6.19 -0.72
CA ARG A 33 -6.73 -7.16 -0.58
C ARG A 33 -5.65 -6.67 0.39
N GLU A 34 -5.10 -7.64 1.11
CA GLU A 34 -3.76 -7.56 1.67
C GLU A 34 -2.78 -8.19 0.68
N LYS A 35 -1.67 -7.52 0.37
CA LYS A 35 -0.64 -8.03 -0.54
C LYS A 35 0.75 -7.63 -0.06
N GLN A 36 1.64 -8.61 0.09
CA GLN A 36 3.06 -8.33 0.25
C GLN A 36 3.66 -7.79 -1.07
N ILE A 37 4.37 -6.67 -0.97
CA ILE A 37 5.12 -6.09 -2.09
C ILE A 37 6.50 -6.76 -2.20
N ASP A 38 7.11 -6.98 -1.03
CA ASP A 38 8.41 -7.58 -0.80
C ASP A 38 8.46 -8.16 0.63
N ASN A 39 9.63 -8.61 1.07
CA ASN A 39 9.81 -9.21 2.40
C ASN A 39 9.68 -8.20 3.57
N HIS A 40 9.54 -6.90 3.27
CA HIS A 40 9.59 -5.82 4.25
C HIS A 40 8.31 -4.99 4.31
N SER A 41 7.43 -5.08 3.32
CA SER A 41 6.29 -4.18 3.19
C SER A 41 5.01 -4.90 2.75
N THR A 42 3.91 -4.53 3.39
CA THR A 42 2.56 -5.00 3.10
C THR A 42 1.71 -3.84 2.60
N ILE A 43 0.94 -4.08 1.54
CA ILE A 43 -0.14 -3.20 1.11
C ILE A 43 -1.45 -3.72 1.64
N LEU A 44 -2.22 -2.85 2.25
CA LEU A 44 -3.64 -3.05 2.50
C LEU A 44 -4.42 -2.07 1.63
N TYR A 45 -5.39 -2.55 0.87
CA TYR A 45 -6.33 -1.66 0.18
C TYR A 45 -7.73 -2.24 0.22
N SER A 46 -8.71 -1.35 0.30
CA SER A 46 -10.12 -1.68 0.17
C SER A 46 -10.74 -0.66 -0.76
N SER A 47 -11.36 -1.13 -1.84
CA SER A 47 -11.97 -0.29 -2.87
C SER A 47 -13.19 -1.02 -3.45
N THR A 48 -14.25 -0.26 -3.76
CA THR A 48 -15.45 -0.83 -4.39
C THR A 48 -15.14 -1.31 -5.80
N LYS A 49 -15.79 -2.42 -6.24
CA LYS A 49 -15.51 -3.04 -7.55
C LYS A 49 -15.86 -2.14 -8.75
N SER A 50 -16.72 -1.14 -8.56
CA SER A 50 -17.40 -0.43 -9.66
C SER A 50 -17.01 1.04 -9.85
N ARG A 51 -16.38 1.71 -8.87
CA ARG A 51 -15.96 3.11 -9.01
C ARG A 51 -14.53 3.33 -8.53
N HIS A 52 -13.71 3.93 -9.38
CA HIS A 52 -12.27 4.21 -9.20
C HIS A 52 -11.96 5.25 -8.11
N GLU A 53 -12.87 5.50 -7.17
CA GLU A 53 -12.91 6.73 -6.39
C GLU A 53 -12.87 6.51 -4.88
N GLN A 54 -13.00 5.28 -4.39
CA GLN A 54 -13.26 5.03 -2.96
C GLN A 54 -12.36 3.96 -2.35
N GLY A 55 -11.05 4.18 -2.41
CA GLY A 55 -10.08 3.39 -1.65
C GLY A 55 -8.85 4.20 -1.30
N VAL A 56 -8.43 4.09 -0.03
CA VAL A 56 -7.13 4.59 0.44
C VAL A 56 -6.25 3.38 0.68
N PRO A 57 -5.28 3.10 -0.20
CA PRO A 57 -4.31 2.07 0.09
C PRO A 57 -3.34 2.54 1.16
N LEU A 58 -3.01 1.62 2.06
CA LEU A 58 -1.98 1.77 3.07
C LEU A 58 -0.81 0.88 2.68
N ILE A 59 0.40 1.43 2.72
CA ILE A 59 1.65 0.68 2.71
C ILE A 59 2.16 0.69 4.14
N MET A 60 2.50 -0.47 4.68
CA MET A 60 3.02 -0.64 6.04
C MET A 60 4.28 -1.49 6.02
N THR A 61 5.19 -1.26 6.96
CA THR A 61 6.29 -2.19 7.19
C THR A 61 5.76 -3.54 7.70
N ARG A 62 6.58 -4.58 7.60
CA ARG A 62 6.25 -5.91 8.10
C ARG A 62 6.04 -5.92 9.62
N GLU A 63 6.74 -5.07 10.35
CA GLU A 63 6.60 -4.94 11.80
C GLU A 63 5.27 -4.27 12.15
N THR A 64 4.98 -3.14 11.53
CA THR A 64 3.72 -2.41 11.76
C THR A 64 2.49 -3.23 11.35
N SER A 65 2.55 -3.92 10.21
CA SER A 65 1.47 -4.82 9.79
C SER A 65 1.26 -5.98 10.78
N ARG A 66 2.32 -6.55 11.36
CA ARG A 66 2.19 -7.58 12.41
C ARG A 66 1.65 -7.01 13.71
N SER A 67 1.92 -5.76 14.04
CA SER A 67 1.45 -5.14 15.29
C SER A 67 0.00 -4.64 15.21
N LEU A 68 -0.48 -4.25 14.02
CA LEU A 68 -1.78 -3.61 13.86
C LEU A 68 -2.86 -4.55 13.30
N LEU A 69 -2.47 -5.62 12.61
CA LEU A 69 -3.41 -6.55 11.96
C LEU A 69 -3.45 -7.94 12.61
N LYS A 70 -2.51 -8.26 13.51
CA LYS A 70 -2.39 -9.55 14.21
C LYS A 70 -2.12 -9.31 15.68
#